data_AF-A0AAN4VZG8-F1
#
_entry.id   AF-A0AAN4VZG8-F1
#
_cell.length_a   1.000
_cell.length_b   1.000
_cell.length_c   1.000
_cell.angle_alpha   90.00
_cell.angle_beta   90.00
_cell.angle_gamma   90.00
#
_symmetry.space_group_name_H-M   'P 1'
#
loop_
_entity.id
_entity.type
_entity.pdbx_description
1 polymer ?
#
loop_
_entity_poly.entity_id
_entity_poly.type
_entity_poly.pdbx_seq_one_letter_code
_entity_poly.pdbx_strand_id
1 'polypeptide(L)'
;MKKFLLLLFLSFPILAHAQLGVDFHSSNLPFFGVHYEIKDRIKPEVRFGTDVSFDDFSFEGVVTYDIFQEEEYEVYAGIGGRTTWYQGLVIPLGLNVYPFVQKNFGFHLELAPIFSESDHILRGSVGIRYRFRKPSDPH
;
A
#
# COMPACT_ATOMS: atom_id res chain seq x y z
N MET A 1 -20.54 -9.68 20.25
CA MET A 1 -20.14 -8.33 19.78
C MET A 1 -18.88 -8.35 18.92
N LYS A 2 -17.71 -8.80 19.43
CA LYS A 2 -16.45 -8.86 18.64
C LYS A 2 -16.56 -9.61 17.30
N LYS A 3 -17.21 -10.78 17.29
CA LYS A 3 -17.43 -11.58 16.06
C LYS A 3 -18.36 -10.91 15.04
N PHE A 4 -19.33 -10.13 15.51
CA PHE A 4 -20.28 -9.40 14.66
C PHE A 4 -19.61 -8.18 14.01
N LEU A 5 -18.78 -7.46 14.77
CA LEU A 5 -17.92 -6.39 14.24
C LEU A 5 -16.93 -6.90 13.19
N LEU A 6 -16.34 -8.08 13.40
CA LEU A 6 -15.45 -8.72 12.42
C LEU A 6 -16.19 -9.08 11.12
N LEU A 7 -17.38 -9.66 11.23
CA LEU A 7 -18.24 -10.00 10.08
C LEU A 7 -18.71 -8.75 9.31
N LEU A 8 -19.02 -7.66 10.02
CA LEU A 8 -19.38 -6.37 9.43
C LEU A 8 -18.17 -5.72 8.72
N PHE A 9 -16.98 -5.83 9.30
CA PHE A 9 -15.74 -5.36 8.70
C PHE A 9 -15.40 -6.15 7.42
N LEU A 10 -15.63 -7.46 7.42
CA LEU A 10 -15.41 -8.33 6.27
C LEU A 10 -16.45 -8.15 5.15
N SER A 11 -17.64 -7.62 5.44
CA SER A 11 -18.70 -7.40 4.44
C SER A 11 -18.69 -6.00 3.80
N PHE A 12 -18.05 -5.02 4.45
CA PHE A 12 -17.86 -3.67 3.92
C PHE A 12 -17.20 -3.56 2.52
N PRO A 13 -16.24 -4.43 2.13
CA PRO A 13 -15.58 -4.37 0.82
C PRO A 13 -16.56 -4.51 -0.35
N ILE A 14 -17.63 -5.29 -0.17
CA ILE A 14 -18.59 -5.64 -1.23
C ILE A 14 -19.43 -4.43 -1.66
N LEU A 15 -19.67 -3.48 -0.74
CA LEU A 15 -20.50 -2.30 -0.98
C LEU A 15 -19.70 -1.10 -1.52
N ALA A 16 -18.37 -1.13 -1.45
CA ALA A 16 -17.52 0.03 -1.70
C ALA A 16 -16.94 0.12 -3.13
N HIS A 17 -17.34 -0.74 -4.07
CA HIS A 17 -16.74 -0.84 -5.42
C HIS A 17 -15.21 -0.83 -5.38
N ALA A 18 -14.65 -1.60 -4.45
CA ALA A 18 -13.25 -1.45 -4.12
C ALA A 18 -12.40 -2.59 -4.69
N GLN A 19 -11.20 -2.23 -5.14
CA GLN A 19 -10.34 -3.09 -5.92
C GLN A 19 -9.20 -3.63 -5.06
N LEU A 20 -9.06 -4.95 -4.99
CA LEU A 20 -7.92 -5.58 -4.32
C LEU A 20 -6.67 -5.43 -5.20
N GLY A 21 -5.53 -5.18 -4.56
CA GLY A 21 -4.24 -5.23 -5.22
C GLY A 21 -3.13 -5.67 -4.30
N VAL A 22 -1.99 -5.96 -4.91
CA VAL A 22 -0.76 -6.36 -4.24
C VAL A 22 0.41 -5.58 -4.83
N ASP A 23 1.45 -5.45 -4.05
CA ASP A 23 2.65 -4.73 -4.43
C ASP A 23 3.89 -5.37 -3.77
N PHE A 24 5.02 -5.14 -4.41
CA PHE A 24 6.31 -5.52 -3.87
C PHE A 24 7.22 -4.30 -3.94
N HIS A 25 7.78 -3.92 -2.81
CA HIS A 25 8.67 -2.78 -2.64
C HIS A 25 10.09 -3.28 -2.42
N SER A 26 10.97 -2.97 -3.37
CA SER A 26 12.40 -3.25 -3.27
C SER A 26 13.12 -2.04 -2.67
N SER A 27 13.81 -2.27 -1.56
CA SER A 27 14.67 -1.31 -0.86
C SER A 27 15.54 -2.04 0.17
N ASN A 28 16.28 -1.30 1.01
CA ASN A 28 16.98 -1.88 2.17
C ASN A 28 16.03 -2.37 3.28
N LEU A 29 14.74 -2.01 3.20
CA LEU A 29 13.67 -2.55 4.04
C LEU A 29 12.54 -3.02 3.11
N PRO A 30 12.72 -4.14 2.40
CA PRO A 30 11.77 -4.56 1.38
C PRO A 30 10.49 -5.12 2.00
N PHE A 31 9.36 -4.97 1.32
CA PHE A 31 8.08 -5.49 1.79
C PHE A 31 7.16 -5.90 0.65
N PHE A 32 6.27 -6.84 0.97
CA PHE A 32 5.12 -7.20 0.16
C PHE A 32 3.88 -6.53 0.78
N GLY A 33 3.10 -5.81 -0.02
CA GLY A 33 1.87 -5.17 0.45
C GLY A 33 0.63 -5.73 -0.21
N VAL A 34 -0.47 -5.60 0.54
CA VAL A 34 -1.83 -5.90 0.10
C VAL A 34 -2.65 -4.65 0.35
N HIS A 35 -3.20 -4.07 -0.72
CA HIS A 35 -4.00 -2.86 -0.64
C HIS A 35 -5.41 -3.07 -1.16
N TYR A 36 -6.28 -2.17 -0.74
CA TYR A 36 -7.66 -2.10 -1.22
C TYR A 36 -7.95 -0.69 -1.71
N GLU A 37 -8.25 -0.52 -2.99
CA GLU A 37 -8.52 0.79 -3.58
C GLU A 37 -10.01 1.13 -3.42
N ILE A 38 -10.31 2.17 -2.65
CA ILE A 38 -11.67 2.60 -2.33
C ILE A 38 -11.92 3.91 -3.09
N LYS A 39 -12.98 3.93 -3.91
CA LYS A 39 -13.34 5.08 -4.77
C LYS A 39 -12.16 5.57 -5.62
N ASP A 40 -11.30 4.65 -6.04
CA ASP A 40 -10.12 4.88 -6.87
C ASP A 40 -9.15 5.97 -6.34
N ARG A 41 -9.19 6.30 -5.05
CA ARG A 41 -8.35 7.37 -4.48
C ARG A 41 -7.77 7.08 -3.12
N ILE A 42 -8.47 6.32 -2.28
CA ILE A 42 -7.99 5.99 -0.94
C ILE A 42 -7.54 4.53 -0.94
N LYS A 43 -6.30 4.27 -0.50
CA LYS A 43 -5.72 2.93 -0.52
C LYS A 43 -5.15 2.59 0.86
N PRO A 44 -5.96 2.03 1.77
CA PRO A 44 -5.42 1.29 2.89
C PRO A 44 -4.58 0.11 2.39
N GLU A 45 -3.42 -0.09 2.99
CA GLU A 45 -2.46 -1.12 2.63
C GLU A 45 -1.82 -1.70 3.90
N VAL A 46 -1.70 -3.02 3.93
CA VAL A 46 -0.93 -3.74 4.93
C VAL A 46 0.30 -4.33 4.24
N ARG A 47 1.47 -4.00 4.80
CA ARG A 47 2.79 -4.33 4.30
C ARG A 47 3.47 -5.30 5.26
N PHE A 48 4.10 -6.31 4.69
CA PHE A 48 4.80 -7.38 5.39
C PHE A 48 6.27 -7.31 5.02
N GLY A 49 7.13 -7.14 6.03
CA GLY A 49 8.58 -7.15 5.84
C GLY A 49 9.03 -8.45 5.16
N THR A 50 9.91 -8.33 4.18
CA THR A 50 10.51 -9.46 3.44
C THR A 50 12.02 -9.43 3.61
N ASP A 51 12.70 -10.52 3.24
CA ASP A 51 14.16 -10.65 3.34
C ASP A 51 14.70 -10.43 4.78
N VAL A 52 13.95 -10.92 5.77
CA VAL A 52 14.27 -10.85 7.19
C VAL A 52 14.04 -12.20 7.86
N SER A 53 14.64 -12.38 9.04
CA SER A 53 14.32 -13.52 9.91
C SER A 53 12.87 -13.43 10.39
N PHE A 54 12.26 -14.55 10.79
CA PHE A 54 10.91 -14.53 11.36
C PHE A 54 10.83 -13.75 12.67
N ASP A 55 11.93 -13.67 13.43
CA ASP A 55 12.01 -12.90 14.68
C ASP A 55 12.03 -11.39 14.42
N ASP A 56 12.53 -10.97 13.26
CA ASP A 56 12.59 -9.57 12.81
C ASP A 56 11.43 -9.19 11.88
N PHE A 57 10.42 -10.07 11.75
CA PHE A 57 9.27 -9.82 10.90
C PHE A 57 8.57 -8.52 11.32
N SER A 58 8.28 -7.67 10.34
CA SER A 58 7.69 -6.35 10.56
C SER A 58 6.36 -6.25 9.82
N PHE A 59 5.41 -5.57 10.46
CA PHE A 59 4.18 -5.13 9.85
C PHE A 59 4.22 -3.62 9.68
N GLU A 60 3.72 -3.13 8.56
CA GLU A 60 3.52 -1.72 8.32
C GLU A 60 2.12 -1.51 7.75
N GLY A 61 1.32 -0.67 8.41
CA GLY A 61 -0.02 -0.32 7.94
C GLY A 61 -0.01 1.12 7.47
N VAL A 62 -0.39 1.37 6.22
CA VAL A 62 -0.49 2.72 5.67
C VAL A 62 -1.88 2.96 5.08
N VAL A 63 -2.28 4.23 5.05
CA VAL A 63 -3.41 4.70 4.24
C VAL A 63 -2.87 5.79 3.34
N THR A 64 -3.00 5.59 2.02
CA THR A 64 -2.60 6.58 1.03
C THR A 64 -3.81 7.21 0.35
N TYR A 65 -3.59 8.42 -0.17
CA TYR A 65 -4.54 9.20 -0.95
C TYR A 65 -3.89 9.67 -2.24
N ASP A 66 -4.54 9.42 -3.37
CA ASP A 66 -4.10 9.90 -4.68
C ASP A 66 -4.40 11.40 -4.82
N ILE A 67 -3.34 12.19 -4.70
CA ILE A 67 -3.37 13.64 -4.90
C ILE A 67 -3.63 13.94 -6.37
N PHE A 68 -2.95 13.20 -7.26
CA PHE A 68 -3.14 13.25 -8.70
C PHE A 68 -3.49 11.86 -9.21
N GLN A 69 -4.49 11.79 -10.08
CA GLN A 69 -5.01 10.54 -10.62
C GLN A 69 -5.27 10.74 -12.11
N GLU A 70 -4.28 10.34 -12.91
CA GLU A 70 -4.33 10.39 -14.37
C GLU A 70 -4.40 8.96 -14.93
N GLU A 71 -4.64 8.82 -16.23
CA GLU A 71 -4.78 7.51 -16.89
C GLU A 71 -3.50 6.65 -16.83
N GLU A 72 -2.33 7.28 -16.86
CA GLU A 72 -1.04 6.59 -16.90
C GLU A 72 -0.29 6.63 -15.58
N TYR A 73 -0.65 7.53 -14.67
CA TYR A 73 0.06 7.69 -13.41
C TYR A 73 -0.81 8.22 -12.28
N GLU A 74 -0.41 7.90 -11.06
CA GLU A 74 -1.03 8.38 -9.84
C GLU A 74 0.06 8.85 -8.88
N VAL A 75 -0.08 10.06 -8.36
CA VAL A 75 0.80 10.57 -7.31
C VAL A 75 0.04 10.51 -6.00
N TYR A 76 0.61 9.84 -5.01
CA TYR A 76 -0.04 9.60 -3.73
C TYR A 76 0.81 10.11 -2.57
N ALA A 77 0.14 10.52 -1.51
CA ALA A 77 0.74 10.68 -0.19
C ALA A 77 -0.06 9.92 0.85
N GLY A 78 0.55 9.59 1.97
CA GLY A 78 -0.14 8.83 3.01
C GLY A 78 0.46 8.99 4.39
N ILE A 79 -0.11 8.21 5.29
CA ILE A 79 0.33 8.11 6.68
C ILE A 79 0.15 6.68 7.14
N GLY A 80 1.04 6.22 8.02
CA GLY A 80 0.97 4.89 8.56
C GLY A 80 1.89 4.67 9.74
N GLY A 81 1.98 3.42 10.17
CA GLY A 81 2.83 3.00 11.27
C GLY A 81 3.51 1.67 10.96
N ARG A 82 4.73 1.51 11.45
CA ARG A 82 5.55 0.29 11.31
C ARG A 82 5.88 -0.31 12.68
N THR A 83 6.03 -1.63 12.75
CA THR A 83 6.49 -2.36 13.94
C THR A 83 7.94 -2.85 13.80
N THR A 84 8.52 -3.29 14.92
CA THR A 84 9.84 -3.94 14.95
C THR A 84 10.97 -2.93 14.62
N TRP A 85 11.80 -3.16 13.60
CA TRP A 85 12.87 -2.23 13.25
C TRP A 85 12.30 -0.94 12.65
N TYR A 86 12.82 0.19 13.13
CA TYR A 86 12.31 1.53 12.84
C TYR A 86 10.81 1.66 13.17
N GLN A 87 10.38 1.09 14.30
CA GLN A 87 9.02 1.23 14.79
C GLN A 87 8.66 2.70 14.96
N GLY A 88 7.60 3.15 14.31
CA GLY A 88 7.25 4.57 14.31
C GLY A 88 6.27 4.97 13.21
N LEU A 89 6.13 6.29 13.06
CA LEU A 89 5.27 6.93 12.07
C LEU A 89 5.92 6.87 10.68
N VAL A 90 5.15 6.48 9.66
CA VAL A 90 5.57 6.41 8.26
C VAL A 90 4.76 7.41 7.44
N ILE A 91 5.42 8.20 6.59
CA ILE A 91 4.75 9.19 5.72
C ILE A 91 5.13 8.92 4.25
N PRO A 92 4.47 7.99 3.55
CA PRO A 92 4.81 7.71 2.17
C PRO A 92 4.39 8.85 1.22
N LEU A 93 5.26 9.18 0.27
CA LEU A 93 4.99 9.99 -0.92
C LEU A 93 5.48 9.18 -2.12
N GLY A 94 4.58 8.85 -3.05
CA GLY A 94 4.95 7.97 -4.15
C GLY A 94 4.23 8.26 -5.46
N LEU A 95 4.67 7.52 -6.47
CA LEU A 95 4.20 7.57 -7.85
C LEU A 95 3.92 6.13 -8.29
N ASN A 96 2.70 5.86 -8.72
CA ASN A 96 2.36 4.66 -9.47
C ASN A 96 2.33 5.00 -10.97
N VAL A 97 2.87 4.12 -11.80
CA VAL A 97 2.86 4.25 -13.27
C VAL A 97 2.28 2.99 -13.89
N TYR A 98 1.30 3.15 -14.77
CA TYR A 98 0.58 2.07 -15.45
C TYR A 98 0.77 2.18 -16.98
N PRO A 99 1.92 1.68 -17.50
CA PRO A 99 2.31 1.90 -18.89
C PRO A 99 1.56 1.00 -19.89
N PHE A 100 0.78 0.04 -19.41
CA PHE A 100 0.06 -0.91 -20.24
C PHE A 100 -1.38 -0.43 -20.51
N VAL A 101 -1.94 -0.88 -21.63
CA VAL A 101 -3.36 -0.61 -21.96
C VAL A 101 -4.27 -1.13 -20.85
N GLN A 102 -4.01 -2.35 -20.36
CA GLN A 102 -4.65 -2.86 -19.15
C GLN A 102 -3.91 -2.33 -17.93
N LYS A 103 -4.55 -1.43 -17.18
CA LYS A 103 -3.98 -0.77 -15.98
C LYS A 103 -3.98 -1.68 -14.74
N ASN A 104 -3.87 -2.99 -14.94
CA ASN A 104 -3.78 -3.97 -13.87
C ASN A 104 -2.37 -3.99 -13.28
N PHE A 105 -1.35 -4.01 -14.14
CA PHE A 105 0.05 -4.07 -13.72
C PHE A 105 0.68 -2.68 -13.83
N GLY A 106 1.46 -2.31 -12.82
CA GLY A 106 2.18 -1.04 -12.80
C GLY A 106 3.50 -1.14 -12.05
N PHE A 107 4.26 -0.06 -12.15
CA PHE A 107 5.46 0.19 -11.37
C PHE A 107 5.15 1.21 -10.30
N HIS A 108 5.91 1.21 -9.21
CA HIS A 108 5.82 2.26 -8.21
C HIS A 108 7.19 2.73 -7.75
N LEU A 109 7.23 3.99 -7.33
CA LEU A 109 8.34 4.65 -6.67
C LEU A 109 7.79 5.27 -5.40
N GLU A 110 8.45 5.05 -4.26
CA GLU A 110 8.00 5.61 -2.98
C GLU A 110 9.18 6.18 -2.19
N LEU A 111 8.99 7.38 -1.67
CA LEU A 111 9.84 7.99 -0.67
C LEU A 111 9.05 8.11 0.64
N ALA A 112 9.54 7.50 1.71
CA ALA A 112 8.86 7.44 2.99
C ALA A 112 9.81 7.80 4.14
N PRO A 113 9.71 9.02 4.71
CA PRO A 113 10.27 9.29 6.03
C PRO A 113 9.63 8.39 7.08
N ILE A 114 10.46 7.83 7.95
CA ILE A 114 10.06 7.00 9.09
C ILE A 114 10.58 7.68 10.35
N PHE A 115 9.67 8.20 11.15
CA PHE A 115 9.96 8.82 12.44
C PHE A 115 9.83 7.76 13.53
N SER A 116 10.94 7.06 13.80
CA SER A 116 11.07 6.12 14.92
C SER A 116 11.58 6.81 16.19
N GLU A 117 11.38 6.18 17.35
CA GLU A 117 11.93 6.64 18.62
C GLU A 117 13.47 6.53 18.69
N SER A 118 14.06 5.54 18.00
CA SER A 118 15.51 5.30 18.03
C SER A 118 16.25 6.05 16.94
N ASP A 119 15.83 5.88 15.68
CA ASP A 119 16.49 6.44 14.51
C ASP A 119 15.48 6.85 13.44
N HIS A 120 15.61 8.07 12.92
CA HIS A 120 14.81 8.53 11.79
C HIS A 120 15.49 8.16 10.48
N ILE A 121 14.74 7.60 9.54
CA ILE A 121 15.27 7.24 8.22
C ILE A 121 14.38 7.79 7.11
N LEU A 122 14.99 8.03 5.95
CA LEU A 122 14.29 8.32 4.71
C LEU A 122 14.40 7.09 3.80
N ARG A 123 13.34 6.30 3.71
CA ARG A 123 13.32 5.09 2.90
C ARG A 123 12.88 5.43 1.48
N GLY A 124 13.74 5.19 0.50
CA GLY A 124 13.38 5.13 -0.92
C GLY A 124 13.11 3.68 -1.33
N SER A 125 12.05 3.44 -2.09
CA SER A 125 11.75 2.14 -2.68
C SER A 125 11.26 2.25 -4.11
N VAL A 126 11.52 1.21 -4.88
CA VAL A 126 10.96 1.02 -6.22
C VAL A 126 10.31 -0.35 -6.28
N GLY A 127 9.34 -0.55 -7.16
CA GLY A 127 8.76 -1.86 -7.25
C GLY A 127 7.66 -2.01 -8.27
N ILE A 128 6.90 -3.08 -8.07
CA ILE A 128 5.82 -3.50 -8.95
C ILE A 128 4.53 -3.59 -8.16
N ARG A 129 3.43 -3.42 -8.88
CA ARG A 129 2.08 -3.45 -8.33
C ARG A 129 1.17 -4.19 -9.31
N TYR A 130 0.21 -4.93 -8.76
CA TYR A 130 -0.85 -5.57 -9.51
C TYR A 130 -2.22 -5.32 -8.88
N ARG A 131 -3.19 -4.93 -9.70
CA ARG A 131 -4.58 -4.70 -9.33
C ARG A 131 -5.46 -5.81 -9.91
N PHE A 132 -6.27 -6.44 -9.06
CA PHE A 132 -7.23 -7.45 -9.46
C PHE A 132 -8.52 -6.78 -9.95
N ARG A 133 -8.54 -6.34 -11.23
CA ARG A 133 -9.76 -5.78 -11.87
C ARG A 133 -10.73 -6.90 -12.22
N LYS A 134 -12.03 -6.64 -12.13
CA LYS A 134 -13.03 -7.52 -12.75
C LYS A 134 -13.12 -7.19 -14.24
N PRO A 135 -13.42 -8.16 -15.12
CA PRO A 135 -13.62 -7.92 -16.55
C PRO A 135 -14.71 -6.89 -16.90
N SER A 136 -15.53 -6.49 -15.93
CA SER A 136 -16.66 -5.58 -16.08
C SER A 136 -16.40 -4.13 -15.61
N ASP A 137 -15.22 -3.83 -15.09
CA ASP A 137 -14.91 -2.46 -14.63
C ASP A 137 -14.59 -1.57 -15.85
N PRO A 138 -15.26 -0.41 -16.01
CA PRO A 138 -15.05 0.46 -17.17
C PRO A 138 -13.63 1.06 -17.17
N HIS A 139 -13.16 1.36 -18.39
CA HIS A 139 -11.86 1.96 -18.67
C HIS A 139 -11.75 3.40 -18.17
#